data_AF-A0A3D5I329-F1
#
_entry.id   AF-A0A3D5I329-F1
#
_cell.length_a   1.000
_cell.length_b   1.000
_cell.length_c   1.000
_cell.angle_alpha   90.00
_cell.angle_beta   90.00
_cell.angle_gamma   90.00
#
_symmetry.space_group_name_H-M   'P 1'
#
loop_
_entity.id
_entity.type
_entity.pdbx_description
1 polymer ?
#
loop_
_entity_poly.entity_id
_entity_poly.type
_entity_poly.pdbx_seq_one_letter_code
_entity_poly.pdbx_strand_id
1 'polypeptide(L)' 'MPRLLFIPHAPSPNTVTLRKAASDRISAESQVDLIVKAPLDANADDALQADGVLIGTTEN' A
#
# COMPACT_ATOMS: atom_id res chain seq x y z
N MET A 1 8.78 9.25 11.72
CA MET A 1 8.94 8.83 10.31
C MET A 1 7.61 9.09 9.61
N PRO A 2 7.59 9.63 8.37
CA PRO A 2 6.35 9.78 7.62
C PRO A 2 5.66 8.44 7.43
N ARG A 3 4.34 8.40 7.60
CA ARG A 3 3.53 7.19 7.51
C ARG A 3 2.89 7.09 6.12
N LEU A 4 3.19 6.01 5.41
CA LEU A 4 2.65 5.73 4.08
C LEU A 4 1.60 4.62 4.17
N LEU A 5 0.36 4.93 3.79
CA LEU A 5 -0.69 3.93 3.63
C LEU A 5 -0.70 3.43 2.19
N PHE A 6 -0.42 2.14 1.99
CA PHE A 6 -0.52 1.46 0.70
C PHE A 6 -1.78 0.58 0.66
N ILE A 7 -2.69 0.89 -0.27
CA ILE A 7 -3.96 0.16 -0.51
C ILE A 7 -3.91 -0.57 -1.86
N PRO A 8 -3.33 -1.78 -1.92
CA PRO A 8 -3.29 -2.59 -3.14
C PRO A 8 -4.53 -3.48 -3.30
N HIS A 9 -5.29 -3.30 -4.37
CA HIS A 9 -6.20 -4.32 -4.89
C HIS A 9 -5.42 -5.38 -5.65
N ALA A 10 -5.26 -6.57 -5.03
CA ALA A 10 -4.45 -7.65 -5.57
C ALA A 10 -5.25 -8.96 -5.82
N PRO A 11 -6.22 -8.98 -6.74
CA PRO A 11 -7.10 -10.13 -6.97
C PRO A 11 -6.46 -11.26 -7.79
N SER A 12 -5.27 -11.05 -8.37
CA SER A 12 -4.60 -12.03 -9.24
C SER A 12 -3.13 -12.25 -8.85
N PRO A 13 -2.51 -13.38 -9.26
CA PRO A 13 -1.08 -13.64 -9.00
C PRO A 13 -0.14 -12.52 -9.46
N ASN A 14 -0.44 -11.88 -10.58
CA ASN A 14 0.36 -10.75 -11.11
C ASN A 14 0.29 -9.55 -10.17
N THR A 15 -0.92 -9.18 -9.74
CA THR A 15 -1.12 -8.05 -8.81
C THR A 15 -0.58 -8.32 -7.41
N VAL A 16 -0.59 -9.58 -6.96
CA VAL A 16 0.07 -10.00 -5.69
C VAL A 16 1.58 -9.85 -5.80
N THR A 17 2.17 -10.26 -6.93
CA THR A 17 3.61 -10.09 -7.20
C THR A 17 3.99 -8.62 -7.22
N LEU A 18 3.20 -7.78 -7.90
CA LEU A 18 3.42 -6.34 -7.94
C LEU A 18 3.35 -5.70 -6.54
N ARG A 19 2.30 -6.03 -5.76
CA ARG A 19 2.16 -5.58 -4.37
C ARG A 19 3.39 -5.93 -3.54
N LYS A 20 3.86 -7.18 -3.65
CA LYS A 20 5.03 -7.66 -2.90
C LYS A 20 6.28 -6.87 -3.27
N ALA A 21 6.58 -6.76 -4.57
CA ALA A 21 7.76 -6.05 -5.04
C ALA A 21 7.75 -4.58 -4.62
N ALA A 22 6.59 -3.90 -4.71
CA ALA A 22 6.44 -2.52 -4.25
C ALA A 22 6.68 -2.39 -2.74
N SER A 23 6.06 -3.26 -1.93
CA SER A 23 6.20 -3.23 -0.47
C SER A 23 7.65 -3.49 -0.04
N ASP A 24 8.29 -4.52 -0.61
CA ASP A 24 9.68 -4.86 -0.32
C ASP A 24 10.62 -3.69 -0.65
N ARG A 25 10.43 -3.04 -1.81
CA ARG A 25 11.25 -1.90 -2.24
C ARG A 25 11.06 -0.67 -1.36
N ILE A 26 9.82 -0.34 -1.01
CA ILE A 26 9.50 0.80 -0.15
C ILE A 26 10.14 0.59 1.23
N SER A 27 9.94 -0.58 1.84
CA SER A 27 10.53 -0.87 3.16
C SER A 27 12.06 -0.90 3.16
N ALA A 28 12.70 -1.26 2.05
CA ALA A 28 14.15 -1.32 1.94
C ALA A 28 14.81 0.05 1.72
N GLU A 29 14.19 0.94 0.94
CA GLU A 29 14.86 2.15 0.43
C GLU A 29 14.22 3.46 0.89
N SER A 30 12.99 3.41 1.41
CA SER A 30 12.28 4.61 1.85
C SER A 30 12.38 4.80 3.36
N GLN A 31 12.48 6.04 3.82
CA GLN A 31 12.46 6.38 5.24
C GLN A 31 11.02 6.58 5.76
N VAL A 32 10.11 5.67 5.39
CA VAL A 32 8.68 5.74 5.75
C VAL A 32 8.25 4.55 6.60
N ASP A 33 7.26 4.76 7.44
CA ASP A 33 6.52 3.69 8.09
C ASP A 33 5.42 3.20 7.14
N LEU A 34 5.64 2.03 6.54
CA LEU A 34 4.74 1.47 5.53
C LEU A 34 3.64 0.62 6.17
N ILE A 35 2.39 0.99 5.93
CA ILE A 35 1.21 0.19 6.29
C ILE A 35 0.54 -0.30 5.02
N VAL A 36 0.40 -1.62 4.89
CA VAL A 36 -0.27 -2.24 3.74
C VAL A 36 -1.62 -2.79 4.18
N LYS A 37 -2.71 -2.35 3.53
CA LYS A 37 -4.07 -2.84 3.79
C LYS A 37 -4.82 -3.14 2.50
N ALA A 38 -5.58 -4.24 2.47
CA ALA A 38 -6.47 -4.48 1.33
C ALA A 38 -7.59 -3.43 1.29
N PRO A 39 -8.23 -3.18 0.14
CA PRO A 39 -9.25 -2.14 0.02
C PRO A 39 -10.41 -2.24 1.02
N LEU A 40 -10.81 -3.45 1.40
CA LEU A 40 -11.89 -3.69 2.36
C LEU A 40 -11.44 -3.63 3.83
N ASP A 41 -10.13 -3.61 4.08
CA ASP A 41 -9.55 -3.50 5.43
C ASP A 41 -9.12 -2.06 5.76
N ALA A 42 -8.97 -1.21 4.74
CA ALA A 42 -8.63 0.19 4.90
C ALA A 42 -9.87 1.04 5.21
N ASN A 43 -9.74 1.99 6.13
CA ASN A 43 -10.81 2.91 6.51
C ASN A 43 -10.35 4.38 6.52
N ALA A 44 -11.27 5.28 6.87
CA ALA A 44 -10.99 6.72 6.90
C ALA A 44 -9.91 7.10 7.92
N ASP A 45 -9.87 6.42 9.08
CA ASP A 45 -8.87 6.70 10.11
C ASP A 45 -7.46 6.34 9.62
N ASP A 46 -7.32 5.28 8.84
CA ASP A 46 -6.04 4.92 8.22
C ASP A 46 -5.50 6.04 7.33
N ALA A 47 -6.38 6.65 6.53
CA ALA A 47 -6.02 7.75 5.65
C ALA A 47 -5.70 9.04 6.43
N LEU A 48 -6.50 9.36 7.45
CA LEU A 48 -6.28 10.53 8.30
C LEU A 48 -4.98 10.45 9.12
N GLN A 49 -4.52 9.24 9.44
CA GLN A 49 -3.28 9.02 10.16
C GLN A 49 -2.03 8.94 9.25
N ALA A 50 -2.21 8.89 7.93
CA ALA A 50 -1.12 8.77 6.97
C ALA A 50 -0.67 10.14 6.45
N ASP A 51 0.63 10.29 6.22
CA ASP A 51 1.21 11.46 5.55
C ASP A 51 1.10 11.33 4.01
N GLY A 52 0.91 10.10 3.52
CA GLY A 52 0.71 9.82 2.10
C GLY A 52 -0.08 8.53 1.88
N VAL A 53 -0.77 8.47 0.73
CA VAL A 53 -1.55 7.30 0.32
C VAL A 53 -1.11 6.86 -1.08
N LEU A 54 -0.77 5.57 -1.20
CA LEU A 54 -0.54 4.89 -2.47
C LEU A 54 -1.71 3.94 -2.71
N ILE A 55 -2.40 4.06 -3.85
CA ILE A 55 -3.50 3.17 -4.22
C ILE A 55 -3.08 2.39 -5.47
N GLY A 56 -3.06 1.06 -5.35
CA GLY A 56 -2.81 0.17 -6.49
C GLY A 56 -4.12 -0.47 -6.92
N THR A 57 -4.57 -0.21 -8.14
CA THR A 57 -5.76 -0.85 -8.72
C THR A 57 -5.39 -1.59 -10.00
N THR A 58 -6.22 -2.54 -10.40
CA THR A 58 -6.15 -3.15 -11.72
C THR A 58 -6.70 -2.17 -12.76
N GLU A 59 -6.15 -2.19 -13.97
CA GLU A 59 -6.86 -1.65 -15.14
C GLU A 59 -8.17 -2.45 -15.34
N ASN A 60 -9.22 -1.77 -15.78
CA ASN A 60 -10.56 -2.33 -15.91
C ASN A 60 -10.70 -3.18 -17.18
#